data_AF-A0AAD8A4G8-F1
#
_entry.id   AF-A0AAD8A4G8-F1
#
_cell.length_a   1.000
_cell.length_b   1.000
_cell.length_c   1.000
_cell.angle_alpha   90.00
_cell.angle_beta   90.00
_cell.angle_gamma   90.00
#
_symmetry.space_group_name_H-M   'P 1'
#
loop_
_entity.id
_entity.type
_entity.pdbx_description
1 polymer ?
#
loop_
_entity_poly.entity_id
_entity_poly.type
_entity_poly.pdbx_seq_one_letter_code
_entity_poly.pdbx_strand_id
1 'polypeptide(L)'
;MHFQALLKELVSEEISIIECKLTDTNTNNKKKRSWEKIHRSFCELSERERSFNEIKQQWRCLKIQAKKSLSDHKRDIYKTGGDPKPISPPEEVAELIPLEFEEDHKEYDSNGIVITDFSTESSNHELNEEMDVEILPLDFTSKFIN
;
A
#
# COMPACT_ATOMS: atom_id res chain seq x y z
N MET A 1 11.19 -7.51 -29.50
CA MET A 1 10.47 -6.78 -28.43
C MET A 1 11.17 -7.05 -27.09
N HIS A 2 11.35 -6.08 -26.19
CA HIS A 2 11.99 -6.32 -24.88
C HIS A 2 11.05 -7.15 -23.98
N PHE A 3 11.56 -8.20 -23.32
CA PHE A 3 10.80 -9.15 -22.49
C PHE A 3 9.80 -8.49 -21.52
N GLN A 4 10.23 -7.42 -20.84
CA GLN A 4 9.41 -6.70 -19.87
C GLN A 4 8.25 -5.93 -20.53
N ALA A 5 8.46 -5.37 -21.72
CA ALA A 5 7.44 -4.61 -22.43
C ALA A 5 6.28 -5.53 -22.88
N LEU A 6 6.62 -6.66 -23.49
CA LEU A 6 5.62 -7.67 -23.89
C LEU A 6 4.84 -8.20 -22.68
N LEU A 7 5.54 -8.45 -21.56
CA LEU A 7 4.87 -8.92 -20.35
C LEU A 7 3.90 -7.88 -19.79
N LYS A 8 4.28 -6.60 -19.76
CA LYS A 8 3.40 -5.51 -19.31
C LYS A 8 2.14 -5.42 -20.15
N GLU A 9 2.28 -5.48 -21.48
CA GLU A 9 1.16 -5.44 -22.42
C GLU A 9 0.16 -6.58 -22.15
N LEU A 10 0.63 -7.83 -22.13
CA LEU A 10 -0.23 -8.99 -21.89
C LEU A 10 -0.89 -8.99 -20.50
N VAL A 11 -0.17 -8.52 -19.47
CA VAL A 11 -0.73 -8.43 -18.12
C VAL A 11 -1.75 -7.30 -18.03
N SER A 12 -1.58 -6.19 -18.76
CA SER A 12 -2.50 -5.05 -18.76
C SER A 12 -3.92 -5.46 -19.22
N GLU A 13 -4.02 -6.39 -20.18
CA GLU A 13 -5.30 -6.92 -20.66
C GLU A 13 -6.08 -7.72 -19.59
N GLU A 14 -5.36 -8.38 -18.68
CA GLU A 14 -5.92 -9.26 -17.64
C GLU A 14 -5.80 -8.67 -16.23
N ILE A 15 -5.41 -7.39 -16.12
CA ILE A 15 -4.95 -6.77 -14.87
C ILE A 15 -6.01 -6.83 -13.77
N SER A 16 -7.28 -6.63 -14.12
CA SER A 16 -8.41 -6.64 -13.19
C SER A 16 -8.60 -8.01 -12.51
N ILE A 17 -8.23 -9.09 -13.20
CA ILE A 17 -8.29 -10.46 -12.65
C ILE A 17 -7.03 -10.77 -11.85
N ILE A 18 -5.86 -10.44 -12.42
CA ILE A 18 -4.54 -10.73 -11.83
C ILE A 18 -4.36 -10.00 -10.49
N GLU A 19 -4.74 -8.73 -10.42
CA GLU A 19 -4.59 -7.87 -9.23
C GLU A 19 -5.85 -7.80 -8.36
N CYS A 20 -6.88 -8.60 -8.67
CA CYS A 20 -8.05 -8.74 -7.82
C CYS A 20 -7.64 -9.13 -6.39
N LYS A 21 -8.16 -8.46 -5.36
CA LYS A 21 -7.81 -8.74 -3.96
C LYS A 21 -8.61 -9.88 -3.33
N LEU A 22 -9.67 -10.36 -3.99
CA LEU A 22 -10.47 -11.48 -3.49
C LEU A 22 -9.63 -12.77 -3.45
N THR A 23 -9.83 -13.54 -2.38
CA THR A 23 -9.09 -14.76 -2.06
C THR A 23 -9.95 -16.03 -2.15
N ASP A 24 -11.18 -15.92 -2.65
CA ASP A 24 -12.07 -17.06 -2.80
C ASP A 24 -11.60 -18.03 -3.91
N THR A 25 -12.05 -19.28 -3.81
CA THR A 25 -11.66 -20.36 -4.74
C THR A 25 -11.95 -20.04 -6.20
N ASN A 26 -13.07 -19.37 -6.49
CA ASN A 26 -13.42 -19.02 -7.87
C ASN A 26 -12.46 -17.96 -8.42
N THR A 27 -12.19 -16.90 -7.66
CA THR A 27 -11.22 -15.87 -8.04
C THR A 27 -9.82 -16.47 -8.21
N ASN A 28 -9.38 -17.36 -7.34
CA ASN A 28 -8.08 -18.02 -7.46
C ASN A 28 -7.98 -18.87 -8.73
N ASN A 29 -9.07 -19.58 -9.09
CA ASN A 29 -9.13 -20.33 -10.34
C ASN A 29 -9.13 -19.41 -11.57
N LYS A 30 -9.83 -18.27 -11.52
CA LYS A 30 -9.79 -17.25 -12.58
C LYS A 30 -8.37 -16.69 -12.77
N LYS A 31 -7.70 -16.29 -11.69
CA LYS A 31 -6.30 -15.85 -11.69
C LYS A 31 -5.38 -16.89 -12.32
N LYS A 32 -5.54 -18.17 -11.95
CA LYS A 32 -4.75 -19.27 -12.53
C LYS A 32 -4.92 -19.33 -14.06
N ARG A 33 -6.17 -19.30 -14.54
CA ARG A 33 -6.47 -19.33 -15.99
C ARG A 33 -5.95 -18.11 -16.73
N SER A 34 -6.07 -16.90 -16.15
CA SER A 34 -5.51 -15.68 -16.74
C SER A 34 -3.98 -15.77 -16.85
N TRP A 35 -3.30 -16.29 -15.82
CA TRP A 35 -1.86 -16.53 -15.91
C TRP A 35 -1.48 -17.55 -16.98
N GLU A 36 -2.26 -18.63 -17.15
CA GLU A 36 -2.03 -19.62 -18.22
C GLU A 36 -2.23 -19.00 -19.61
N LYS A 37 -3.24 -18.13 -19.76
CA LYS A 37 -3.47 -17.36 -21.00
C LYS A 37 -2.30 -16.44 -21.30
N ILE A 38 -1.82 -15.68 -20.31
CA ILE A 38 -0.67 -14.78 -20.46
C ILE A 38 0.57 -15.59 -20.85
N HIS A 39 0.85 -16.71 -20.17
CA HIS A 39 2.02 -17.54 -20.47
C HIS A 39 2.00 -18.11 -21.88
N ARG A 40 0.86 -18.63 -22.33
CA ARG A 40 0.69 -19.13 -23.70
C ARG A 40 0.93 -18.02 -24.72
N SER A 41 0.26 -16.88 -24.56
CA SER A 41 0.39 -15.73 -25.48
C SER A 41 1.82 -15.20 -25.48
N PHE A 42 2.47 -15.17 -24.32
CA PHE A 42 3.86 -14.78 -24.19
C PHE A 42 4.78 -15.71 -24.98
N CYS A 43 4.63 -17.03 -24.85
CA CYS A 43 5.44 -18.00 -25.60
C CYS A 43 5.18 -17.96 -27.11
N GLU A 44 3.95 -17.67 -27.54
CA GLU A 44 3.60 -17.52 -28.96
C GLU A 44 4.23 -16.26 -29.58
N LEU A 45 4.33 -15.17 -28.82
CA LEU A 45 4.84 -13.87 -29.29
C LEU A 45 6.35 -13.67 -29.03
N SER A 46 6.94 -14.45 -28.13
CA SER A 46 8.34 -14.34 -27.73
C SER A 46 9.22 -15.32 -28.51
N GLU A 47 10.38 -14.83 -28.96
CA GLU A 47 11.43 -15.65 -29.58
C GLU A 47 12.09 -16.63 -28.56
N ARG A 48 11.90 -16.39 -27.27
CA ARG A 48 12.46 -17.21 -26.18
C ARG A 48 11.34 -17.78 -25.31
N GLU A 49 11.36 -19.09 -25.16
CA GLU A 49 10.51 -19.79 -24.18
C GLU A 49 10.95 -19.46 -22.74
N ARG A 50 9.95 -19.27 -21.88
CA ARG A 50 10.12 -19.02 -20.45
C ARG A 50 9.16 -19.94 -19.70
N SER A 51 9.56 -20.39 -18.53
CA SER A 51 8.67 -21.11 -17.65
C SER A 51 7.59 -20.21 -17.09
N PHE A 52 6.46 -20.81 -16.75
CA PHE A 52 5.35 -20.13 -16.08
C PHE A 52 5.78 -19.39 -14.81
N ASN A 53 6.70 -19.99 -14.04
CA ASN A 53 7.21 -19.40 -12.80
C ASN A 53 8.07 -18.16 -13.07
N GLU A 54 8.89 -18.16 -14.13
CA GLU A 54 9.71 -17.00 -14.50
C GLU A 54 8.85 -15.81 -14.92
N ILE A 55 7.77 -16.04 -15.67
CA ILE A 55 6.82 -14.98 -16.05
C ILE A 55 6.21 -14.34 -14.82
N LYS A 56 5.67 -15.16 -13.90
CA LYS A 56 5.08 -14.66 -12.65
C LYS A 56 6.10 -13.97 -11.76
N GLN A 57 7.32 -14.49 -11.70
CA GLN A 57 8.40 -13.87 -10.93
C GLN A 57 8.80 -12.52 -11.52
N GLN A 58 8.90 -12.41 -12.85
CA GLN A 58 9.19 -11.12 -13.47
C GLN A 58 8.11 -10.09 -13.15
N TRP A 59 6.83 -10.47 -13.22
CA TRP A 59 5.74 -9.56 -12.86
C TRP A 59 5.93 -9.03 -11.43
N ARG A 60 6.17 -9.92 -10.46
CA ARG A 60 6.48 -9.52 -9.08
C ARG A 60 7.66 -8.56 -8.99
N CYS A 61 8.74 -8.82 -9.70
CA CYS A 61 9.90 -7.93 -9.74
C CYS A 61 9.55 -6.54 -10.31
N LEU A 62 8.75 -6.47 -11.38
CA LEU A 62 8.28 -5.21 -11.95
C LEU A 62 7.46 -4.41 -10.93
N LYS A 63 6.59 -5.07 -10.16
CA LYS A 63 5.83 -4.41 -9.08
C LYS A 63 6.73 -3.87 -7.97
N ILE A 64 7.72 -4.64 -7.54
CA ILE A 64 8.69 -4.21 -6.53
C ILE A 64 9.50 -3.01 -7.03
N GLN A 65 9.94 -3.03 -8.29
CA GLN A 65 10.65 -1.92 -8.92
C GLN A 65 9.80 -0.65 -8.95
N ALA A 66 8.53 -0.76 -9.36
CA ALA A 66 7.58 0.35 -9.35
C ALA A 66 7.36 0.93 -7.94
N LYS A 67 7.16 0.06 -6.93
CA LYS A 67 7.04 0.48 -5.52
C LYS A 67 8.28 1.21 -5.03
N LYS A 68 9.48 0.72 -5.38
CA LYS A 68 10.74 1.35 -5.01
C LYS A 68 10.89 2.72 -5.68
N SER A 69 10.64 2.81 -6.98
CA SER A 69 10.68 4.06 -7.76
C SER A 69 9.75 5.12 -7.17
N LEU A 70 8.52 4.73 -6.80
CA LEU A 70 7.56 5.56 -6.08
C LEU A 70 8.06 6.05 -4.72
N SER A 71 8.60 5.14 -3.91
CA SER A 71 9.12 5.47 -2.58
C SER A 71 10.32 6.40 -2.65
N ASP A 72 11.24 6.15 -3.58
CA ASP A 72 12.40 6.99 -3.84
C ASP A 72 11.96 8.39 -4.31
N HIS A 73 10.97 8.48 -5.21
CA HIS A 73 10.38 9.75 -5.66
C HIS A 73 9.74 10.52 -4.50
N LYS A 74 8.93 9.86 -3.66
CA LYS A 74 8.34 10.48 -2.45
C LYS A 74 9.45 11.01 -1.54
N ARG A 75 10.49 10.21 -1.26
CA ARG A 75 11.62 10.63 -0.42
C ARG A 75 12.34 11.84 -1.00
N ASP A 76 12.57 11.86 -2.31
CA ASP A 76 13.29 12.93 -2.98
C ASP A 76 12.49 14.24 -3.02
N ILE A 77 11.15 14.20 -3.01
CA ILE A 77 10.31 15.39 -2.83
C ILE A 77 10.55 16.05 -1.46
N TYR A 78 10.77 15.27 -0.40
CA TYR A 78 10.92 15.78 0.96
C TYR A 78 12.38 16.09 1.35
N LYS A 79 13.36 15.80 0.47
CA LYS A 79 14.74 16.22 0.69
C LYS A 79 14.83 17.73 0.64
N THR A 80 15.12 18.34 1.79
CA THR A 80 15.38 19.77 1.90
C THR A 80 16.89 19.98 1.87
N GLY A 81 17.40 20.64 0.83
CA GLY A 81 18.84 20.82 0.64
C GLY A 81 19.25 21.55 -0.65
N GLY A 82 18.35 22.32 -1.27
CA GLY A 82 18.65 23.12 -2.47
C GLY A 82 18.73 22.36 -3.80
N ASP A 83 18.65 21.02 -3.78
CA ASP A 83 18.60 20.21 -5.00
C ASP A 83 17.24 20.41 -5.74
N PRO A 84 17.25 20.41 -7.09
CA PRO A 84 16.02 20.54 -7.86
C PRO A 84 15.10 19.35 -7.62
N LYS A 85 13.83 19.64 -7.32
CA LYS A 85 12.78 18.64 -7.13
C LYS A 85 12.68 17.75 -8.38
N PRO A 86 12.57 16.41 -8.24
CA PRO A 86 12.41 15.53 -9.38
C PRO A 86 11.12 15.86 -10.17
N ILE A 87 11.26 16.03 -11.49
CA ILE A 87 10.22 16.54 -12.40
C ILE A 87 9.28 15.43 -12.91
N SER A 88 9.68 14.15 -12.84
CA SER A 88 8.92 13.07 -13.49
C SER A 88 8.09 12.23 -12.51
N PRO A 89 6.83 11.92 -12.85
CA PRO A 89 6.03 10.94 -12.15
C PRO A 89 6.59 9.51 -12.32
N PRO A 90 6.14 8.56 -11.48
CA PRO A 90 6.75 7.26 -11.31
C PRO A 90 6.29 6.23 -12.35
N GLU A 91 7.06 5.16 -12.41
CA GLU A 91 7.02 4.06 -13.39
C GLU A 91 5.61 3.56 -13.80
N GLU A 92 5.41 3.33 -15.10
CA GLU A 92 4.16 2.88 -15.78
C GLU A 92 3.40 1.72 -15.11
N VAL A 93 4.09 0.82 -14.40
CA VAL A 93 3.46 -0.30 -13.66
C VAL A 93 2.68 0.22 -12.44
N ALA A 94 3.04 1.38 -11.89
CA ALA A 94 2.29 2.03 -10.82
C ALA A 94 0.89 2.47 -11.29
N GLU A 95 0.77 2.92 -12.53
CA GLU A 95 -0.51 3.30 -13.14
C GLU A 95 -1.42 2.08 -13.35
N LEU A 96 -0.82 0.92 -13.62
CA LEU A 96 -1.57 -0.33 -13.80
C LEU A 96 -2.14 -0.89 -12.50
N ILE A 97 -1.59 -0.52 -11.34
CA ILE A 97 -1.98 -1.11 -10.04
C ILE A 97 -2.19 -0.05 -8.96
N PRO A 98 -3.07 0.95 -9.15
CA PRO A 98 -3.19 2.08 -8.23
C PRO A 98 -3.45 1.65 -6.78
N LEU A 99 -4.26 0.60 -6.62
CA LEU A 99 -4.68 0.03 -5.34
C LEU A 99 -3.55 -0.66 -4.54
N GLU A 100 -2.35 -0.86 -5.10
CA GLU A 100 -1.21 -1.40 -4.36
C GLU A 100 -0.36 -0.32 -3.66
N PHE A 101 -0.75 0.96 -3.83
CA PHE A 101 0.00 2.13 -3.40
C PHE A 101 -0.76 3.09 -2.47
N GLU A 102 -2.01 2.77 -2.12
CA GLU A 102 -2.75 3.52 -1.10
C GLU A 102 -2.09 3.31 0.27
N GLU A 103 -1.86 4.41 0.99
CA GLU A 103 -1.36 4.36 2.36
C GLU A 103 -2.52 3.94 3.26
N ASP A 104 -2.42 2.74 3.86
CA ASP A 104 -3.33 2.29 4.90
C ASP A 104 -3.17 3.21 6.13
N HIS A 105 -3.89 4.33 6.17
CA HIS A 105 -3.86 5.25 7.31
C HIS A 105 -4.55 4.60 8.50
N LYS A 106 -3.76 4.03 9.42
CA LYS A 106 -4.26 3.55 10.71
C LYS A 106 -3.95 4.60 11.76
N GLU A 107 -5.00 5.15 12.37
CA GLU A 107 -4.93 6.16 13.44
C GLU A 107 -4.11 5.72 14.67
N TYR A 108 -3.80 4.42 14.76
CA TYR A 108 -3.06 3.79 15.84
C TYR A 108 -1.87 2.95 15.31
N ASP A 109 -1.28 3.29 14.17
CA ASP A 109 0.09 2.85 13.90
C ASP A 109 1.08 3.85 14.52
N SER A 110 2.04 3.32 15.27
CA SER A 110 2.92 4.14 16.09
C SER A 110 4.04 4.72 15.23
N ASN A 111 3.83 5.92 14.71
CA ASN A 111 4.88 6.89 14.40
C ASN A 111 4.73 8.12 15.32
N GLY A 112 4.61 7.85 16.63
CA GLY A 112 4.66 8.87 17.68
C GLY A 112 6.08 9.39 17.90
N ILE A 113 6.57 10.24 17.01
CA ILE A 113 7.54 11.28 17.38
C ILE A 113 6.76 12.58 17.49
N VAL A 114 6.37 12.90 18.72
CA VAL A 114 5.92 14.25 19.08
C VAL A 114 7.18 15.02 19.44
N ILE A 115 7.81 15.71 18.48
CA ILE A 115 8.75 16.78 18.82
C ILE A 115 7.90 17.98 19.20
N THR A 116 7.66 18.15 20.51
CA THR A 116 7.13 19.40 21.05
C THR A 116 8.26 20.13 21.74
N ASP A 117 9.05 20.86 20.94
CA ASP A 117 9.95 21.87 21.49
C ASP A 117 9.42 23.25 21.09
N PHE A 118 8.69 23.89 22.02
CA PHE A 118 8.74 25.34 22.16
C PHE A 118 8.64 25.70 23.65
N SER A 119 9.74 26.22 24.18
CA SER A 119 9.86 26.66 25.56
C SER A 119 9.18 28.01 25.80
N THR A 120 8.62 28.14 27.01
CA THR A 120 8.47 29.37 27.82
C THR A 120 7.51 30.44 27.31
N GLU A 121 6.38 30.65 28.01
CA GLU A 121 6.22 31.80 28.94
C GLU A 121 4.88 31.76 29.69
N SER A 122 4.96 32.25 30.93
CA SER A 122 3.91 32.34 31.95
C SER A 122 2.94 33.50 31.65
N SER A 123 1.62 33.30 31.84
CA SER A 123 0.70 34.30 32.46
C SER A 123 -0.76 33.81 32.47
N ASN A 124 -1.32 33.67 33.68
CA ASN A 124 -2.68 33.96 34.15
C ASN A 124 -3.91 33.74 33.22
N HIS A 125 -4.88 32.92 33.66
CA HIS A 125 -6.14 33.46 34.21
C HIS A 125 -6.96 32.37 34.93
N GLU A 126 -7.65 32.81 35.97
CA GLU A 126 -8.33 32.12 37.05
C GLU A 126 -9.85 32.03 36.76
N LEU A 127 -10.49 31.02 37.36
CA LEU A 127 -11.91 30.91 37.75
C LEU A 127 -12.99 30.91 36.64
N ASN A 128 -13.74 29.80 36.59
CA ASN A 128 -15.21 29.87 36.71
C ASN A 128 -15.80 28.54 37.20
N GLU A 129 -16.87 28.73 37.98
CA GLU A 129 -17.48 27.86 38.98
C GLU A 129 -18.29 26.66 38.45
N GLU A 130 -18.40 25.69 39.37
CA GLU A 130 -19.36 24.61 39.59
C GLU A 130 -20.51 24.32 38.60
N MET A 131 -20.72 23.02 38.32
CA MET A 131 -22.05 22.44 38.48
C MET A 131 -21.95 20.92 38.76
N ASP A 132 -22.30 20.53 39.98
CA ASP A 132 -22.45 19.14 40.42
C ASP A 132 -23.59 18.43 39.67
N VAL A 133 -23.36 17.17 39.30
CA VAL A 133 -24.43 16.16 39.23
C VAL A 133 -23.91 14.83 39.76
N GLU A 134 -24.27 14.52 41.01
CA GLU A 134 -24.13 13.21 41.64
C GLU A 134 -24.95 12.14 40.91
N ILE A 135 -24.35 10.99 40.58
CA ILE A 135 -25.07 9.70 40.56
C ILE A 135 -24.19 8.62 41.22
N LEU A 136 -24.84 7.95 42.18
CA LEU A 136 -24.44 7.00 43.22
C LEU A 136 -23.82 5.65 42.75
N PRO A 137 -23.26 4.82 43.67
CA PRO A 137 -22.15 3.92 43.39
C PRO A 137 -22.53 2.56 42.76
N LEU A 138 -21.56 2.03 42.02
CA LEU A 138 -21.50 0.68 41.45
C LEU A 138 -21.07 -0.34 42.52
N ASP A 139 -22.02 -1.06 43.12
CA ASP A 139 -21.71 -2.25 43.92
C ASP A 139 -22.60 -3.43 43.52
N PHE A 140 -22.07 -4.37 42.74
CA PHE A 140 -22.16 -5.78 43.12
C PHE A 140 -21.14 -6.64 42.37
N THR A 141 -20.09 -7.00 43.11
CA THR A 141 -19.25 -8.16 42.81
C THR A 141 -20.04 -9.45 43.00
N SER A 142 -19.91 -10.45 42.11
CA SER A 142 -19.49 -11.80 42.51
C SER A 142 -19.48 -12.82 41.35
N LYS A 143 -18.26 -13.33 41.07
CA LYS A 143 -17.84 -14.72 40.86
C LYS A 143 -18.84 -15.77 40.32
N PHE A 144 -18.46 -16.31 39.15
CA PHE A 144 -18.07 -17.72 38.87
C PHE A 144 -18.96 -18.89 39.36
N ILE A 145 -19.41 -19.71 38.39
CA ILE A 145 -19.50 -21.20 38.33
C ILE A 145 -20.06 -21.90 39.60
N ASN A 146 -21.17 -22.65 39.55
CA ASN A 146 -21.54 -23.78 38.68
C ASN A 146 -23.06 -23.95 38.67
#